data_AF-A0A244CQT9-F1
#
_entry.id   AF-A0A244CQT9-F1
#
_cell.length_a   1.000
_cell.length_b   1.000
_cell.length_c   1.000
_cell.angle_alpha   90.00
_cell.angle_beta   90.00
_cell.angle_gamma   90.00
#
_symmetry.space_group_name_H-M   'P 1'
#
loop_
_entity.id
_entity.type
_entity.pdbx_description
1 polymer ?
#
loop_
_entity_poly.entity_id
_entity_poly.type
_entity_poly.pdbx_seq_one_letter_code
_entity_poly.pdbx_strand_id
1 'polypeptide(L)'
;MRKPPIQTGRQVQFKNDESRNKLSYIDKMKVKIDSPVGRRQYSKRLGCIEFVFGNITVNKGMNQLTLRGQKKVNTQWQLYCLVHNIEKLQNRMH
;
A
#
# COMPACT_ATOMS: atom_id res chain seq x y z
N MET A 1 -20.33 -10.40 -8.58
CA MET A 1 -19.62 -11.66 -8.93
C MET A 1 -20.16 -12.13 -10.27
N ARG A 2 -19.30 -12.37 -11.27
CA ARG A 2 -19.73 -12.64 -12.66
C ARG A 2 -19.75 -14.12 -13.07
N LYS A 3 -19.58 -15.06 -12.14
CA LYS A 3 -19.77 -16.50 -12.39
C LYS A 3 -20.52 -17.15 -11.22
N PRO A 4 -21.54 -18.00 -11.49
CA PRO A 4 -22.20 -18.77 -10.44
C PRO A 4 -21.24 -19.82 -9.85
N PRO A 5 -21.37 -20.17 -8.55
CA PRO A 5 -20.49 -21.16 -7.91
C PRO A 5 -20.72 -22.56 -8.49
N ILE A 6 -19.65 -23.30 -8.76
CA ILE A 6 -19.69 -24.68 -9.24
C ILE A 6 -19.81 -25.60 -8.02
N GLN A 7 -21.04 -25.96 -7.63
CA GLN A 7 -21.48 -26.92 -6.60
C GLN A 7 -20.89 -26.79 -5.16
N THR A 8 -19.60 -26.54 -4.97
CA THR A 8 -18.97 -26.24 -3.69
C THR A 8 -18.08 -25.00 -3.83
N GLY A 9 -18.33 -23.99 -2.99
CA GLY A 9 -17.47 -22.80 -2.91
C GLY A 9 -16.07 -23.16 -2.38
N ARG A 10 -15.12 -22.23 -2.48
CA ARG A 10 -13.78 -22.40 -1.92
C ARG A 10 -13.88 -22.66 -0.40
N GLN A 11 -13.57 -23.89 0.02
CA GLN A 11 -13.54 -24.23 1.44
C GLN A 11 -12.27 -23.63 2.07
N VAL A 12 -12.45 -22.80 3.11
CA VAL A 12 -11.35 -22.15 3.82
C VAL A 12 -11.40 -22.62 5.26
N GLN A 13 -10.29 -23.17 5.76
CA GLN A 13 -10.16 -23.53 7.17
C GLN A 13 -9.58 -22.37 7.94
N PHE A 14 -10.19 -22.07 9.08
CA PHE A 14 -9.78 -21.00 9.97
C PHE A 14 -9.38 -21.61 11.31
N LYS A 15 -8.15 -21.38 11.76
CA LYS A 15 -7.73 -21.75 13.12
C LYS A 15 -8.51 -20.91 14.14
N ASN A 16 -9.21 -21.57 15.05
CA ASN A 16 -10.02 -20.92 16.08
C ASN A 16 -9.28 -20.92 17.42
N ASP A 17 -8.11 -20.30 17.44
CA ASP A 17 -7.24 -20.23 18.62
C ASP A 17 -7.47 -18.92 19.39
N GLU A 18 -7.18 -18.90 20.70
CA GLU A 18 -7.30 -17.72 21.56
C GLU A 18 -6.53 -16.48 21.05
N SER A 19 -5.51 -16.69 20.22
CA SER A 19 -4.75 -15.62 19.56
C SER A 19 -5.62 -14.68 18.71
N ARG A 20 -6.79 -15.12 18.23
CA ARG A 20 -7.76 -14.29 17.51
C ARG A 20 -8.56 -13.34 18.40
N ASN A 21 -8.64 -13.61 19.70
CA ASN A 21 -9.30 -12.71 20.64
C ASN A 21 -8.45 -11.46 20.92
N LYS A 22 -7.17 -11.47 20.52
CA LYS A 22 -6.27 -10.32 20.64
C LYS A 22 -6.45 -9.40 19.43
N LEU A 23 -6.89 -8.17 19.68
CA LEU A 23 -7.00 -7.13 18.66
C LEU A 23 -5.66 -6.91 17.94
N SER A 24 -5.58 -7.30 16.67
CA SER A 24 -4.45 -7.00 15.82
C SER A 24 -4.41 -5.51 15.47
N TYR A 25 -3.23 -4.99 15.13
CA TYR A 25 -3.11 -3.66 14.53
C TYR A 25 -3.98 -3.52 13.27
N ILE A 26 -4.19 -4.61 12.54
CA ILE A 26 -5.09 -4.64 11.38
C ILE A 26 -6.52 -4.37 11.81
N ASP A 27 -7.01 -4.98 12.88
CA ASP A 27 -8.39 -4.82 13.34
C ASP A 27 -8.63 -3.42 13.89
N LYS A 28 -7.64 -2.84 14.59
CA LYS A 28 -7.67 -1.43 15.00
C LYS A 28 -7.74 -0.48 13.78
N MET A 29 -6.98 -0.78 12.72
CA MET A 29 -7.02 0.01 11.49
C MET A 29 -8.34 -0.15 10.72
N LYS A 30 -8.95 -1.33 10.72
CA LYS A 30 -10.29 -1.54 10.12
C LYS A 30 -11.31 -0.63 10.77
N VAL A 31 -11.41 -0.65 12.11
CA VAL A 31 -12.34 0.22 12.86
C VAL A 31 -12.13 1.70 12.51
N LYS A 32 -10.87 2.15 12.40
CA LYS A 32 -10.54 3.53 12.03
C LYS A 32 -11.00 3.87 10.59
N ILE A 33 -10.75 2.98 9.64
CA ILE A 33 -11.08 3.17 8.21
C ILE A 33 -12.60 3.06 7.97
N ASP A 34 -13.30 2.19 8.67
CA ASP A 34 -14.72 1.92 8.45
C ASP A 34 -15.65 3.02 8.98
N SER A 35 -15.13 3.92 9.83
CA SER A 35 -15.86 5.14 10.20
C SER A 35 -16.18 6.01 8.96
N PRO A 36 -17.31 6.74 8.90
CA PRO A 36 -17.65 7.57 7.74
C PRO A 36 -16.56 8.60 7.38
N VAL A 37 -15.95 9.20 8.41
CA VAL A 37 -14.83 10.15 8.25
C VAL A 37 -13.58 9.43 7.75
N GLY A 38 -13.25 8.27 8.34
CA GLY A 38 -12.11 7.44 7.94
C GLY A 38 -12.21 6.99 6.50
N ARG A 39 -13.39 6.54 6.06
CA ARG A 39 -13.66 6.09 4.69
C ARG A 39 -13.47 7.22 3.68
N ARG A 40 -13.96 8.43 4.00
CA ARG A 40 -13.78 9.63 3.18
C ARG A 40 -12.32 10.08 3.09
N GLN A 41 -11.53 9.91 4.15
CA GLN A 41 -10.10 10.24 4.12
C GLN A 41 -9.31 9.17 3.36
N TYR A 42 -9.60 7.89 3.62
CA TYR A 42 -8.90 6.76 3.03
C TYR A 42 -9.13 6.66 1.52
N SER A 43 -10.32 7.04 1.03
CA SER A 43 -10.59 7.06 -0.42
C SER A 43 -9.68 8.00 -1.21
N LYS A 44 -9.16 9.07 -0.58
CA LYS A 44 -8.22 10.01 -1.22
C LYS A 44 -6.84 9.39 -1.47
N ARG A 45 -6.51 8.27 -0.82
CA ARG A 45 -5.22 7.59 -0.92
C ARG A 45 -4.87 7.25 -2.37
N LEU A 46 -5.84 6.82 -3.18
CA LEU A 46 -5.61 6.39 -4.55
C LEU A 46 -4.98 7.54 -5.36
N GLY A 47 -5.64 8.69 -5.40
CA GLY A 47 -5.13 9.87 -6.10
C GLY A 47 -3.84 10.42 -5.50
N CYS A 48 -3.68 10.39 -4.17
CA CYS A 48 -2.43 10.86 -3.55
C CYS A 48 -1.21 10.00 -3.91
N ILE A 49 -1.39 8.69 -4.09
CA ILE A 49 -0.30 7.75 -4.37
C ILE A 49 0.13 7.79 -5.84
N GLU A 50 -0.82 8.01 -6.76
CA GLU A 50 -0.54 8.11 -8.19
C GLU A 50 0.53 9.17 -8.51
N PHE A 51 0.48 10.33 -7.86
CA PHE A 51 1.50 11.38 -8.06
C PHE A 51 2.91 10.95 -7.64
N VAL A 52 3.04 10.12 -6.59
CA VAL A 52 4.34 9.63 -6.13
C VAL A 52 4.95 8.70 -7.17
N PHE A 53 4.15 7.74 -7.65
CA PHE A 53 4.60 6.80 -8.67
C PHE A 53 4.84 7.49 -10.03
N GLY A 54 3.98 8.42 -10.43
CA GLY A 54 4.16 9.20 -11.66
C GLY A 54 5.45 10.01 -11.65
N ASN A 55 5.78 10.64 -10.52
CA ASN A 55 7.04 11.36 -10.40
C ASN A 55 8.26 10.43 -10.51
N ILE A 56 8.28 9.31 -9.77
CA ILE A 56 9.41 8.37 -9.80
C ILE A 56 9.57 7.73 -11.18
N THR A 57 8.47 7.27 -11.78
CA THR A 57 8.51 6.46 -13.01
C THR A 57 8.55 7.31 -14.28
N VAL A 58 7.61 8.24 -14.45
CA VAL A 58 7.44 9.01 -15.69
C VAL A 58 8.38 10.22 -15.70
N ASN A 59 8.39 11.03 -14.63
CA ASN A 59 9.18 12.26 -14.63
C ASN A 59 10.68 12.00 -14.48
N LYS A 60 11.06 11.04 -13.62
CA LYS A 60 12.46 10.73 -13.34
C LYS A 60 13.00 9.50 -14.08
N GLY A 61 12.16 8.79 -14.82
CA GLY A 61 12.57 7.62 -15.61
C GLY A 61 13.04 6.42 -14.79
N MET A 62 12.80 6.40 -13.47
CA MET A 62 13.23 5.32 -12.57
C MET A 62 12.22 4.17 -12.59
N ASN A 63 12.02 3.59 -13.78
CA ASN A 63 11.00 2.57 -14.05
C ASN A 63 11.50 1.13 -13.86
N GLN A 64 12.79 0.93 -13.61
CA GLN A 64 13.41 -0.39 -13.52
C GLN A 64 14.32 -0.49 -12.30
N LEU A 65 14.33 -1.69 -11.71
CA LEU A 65 15.26 -2.06 -10.65
C LEU A 65 16.45 -2.76 -11.30
N THR A 66 17.63 -2.17 -11.17
CA THR A 66 18.85 -2.61 -11.85
C THR A 66 19.66 -3.62 -11.04
N LEU A 67 19.36 -3.76 -9.74
CA LEU A 67 20.10 -4.64 -8.84
C LEU A 67 19.42 -6.00 -8.68
N ARG A 68 20.21 -7.05 -8.43
CA ARG A 68 19.72 -8.40 -8.14
C ARG A 68 19.77 -8.70 -6.64
N GLY A 69 18.68 -9.27 -6.13
CA GLY A 69 18.54 -9.69 -4.73
C GLY A 69 17.72 -8.70 -3.90
N GLN A 70 16.86 -9.24 -3.03
CA GLN A 70 15.85 -8.49 -2.30
C GLN A 70 16.42 -7.32 -1.49
N LYS A 71 17.54 -7.55 -0.78
CA LYS A 71 18.18 -6.49 0.03
C LYS A 71 18.60 -5.30 -0.84
N LYS A 72 19.27 -5.55 -1.97
CA LYS A 72 19.76 -4.50 -2.87
C LYS A 72 18.62 -3.76 -3.56
N VAL A 73 17.62 -4.50 -4.04
CA VAL A 73 16.40 -3.94 -4.64
C VAL A 73 15.66 -3.04 -3.65
N ASN A 74 15.53 -3.47 -2.39
CA ASN A 74 14.87 -2.68 -1.36
C ASN A 74 15.63 -1.36 -1.10
N THR A 75 16.96 -1.40 -1.02
CA THR A 75 17.78 -0.18 -0.88
C THR A 75 17.61 0.74 -2.09
N GLN A 76 17.59 0.21 -3.31
CA GLN A 76 17.34 0.99 -4.52
C GLN A 76 15.96 1.66 -4.50
N TRP A 77 14.92 0.93 -4.11
CA TRP A 77 13.58 1.47 -3.99
C TRP A 77 13.47 2.56 -2.91
N GLN A 78 14.14 2.37 -1.76
CA GLN A 78 14.20 3.39 -0.71
C GLN A 78 14.91 4.66 -1.19
N LEU A 79 15.97 4.53 -2.00
CA LEU A 79 16.64 5.67 -2.61
C LEU A 79 15.72 6.43 -3.57
N TYR A 80 14.94 5.73 -4.40
CA TYR A 80 13.95 6.35 -5.29
C TYR A 80 12.88 7.12 -4.51
N CYS A 81 12.39 6.53 -3.42
CA CYS A 81 11.45 7.21 -2.52
C CYS A 81 12.09 8.45 -1.86
N LEU A 82 13.37 8.39 -1.49
CA LEU A 82 14.09 9.51 -0.88
C LEU A 82 14.23 10.69 -1.84
N VAL A 83 14.57 10.41 -3.11
CA VAL A 83 14.64 11.45 -4.16
C VAL A 83 13.30 12.17 -4.30
N HIS A 84 12.19 11.42 -4.36
CA HIS A 84 10.84 12.01 -4.38
C HIS A 84 10.56 12.88 -3.15
N ASN A 85 10.93 12.42 -1.96
CA ASN A 85 10.67 13.15 -0.72
C ASN A 85 11.49 14.45 -0.61
N ILE A 86 12.75 14.44 -1.04
CA ILE A 86 13.59 15.65 -1.05
C ILE A 86 13.02 16.70 -1.98
N GLU A 87 12.64 16.34 -3.20
CA GLU A 87 12.01 17.26 -4.15
C GLU A 87 10.69 17.83 -3.59
N LYS A 88 9.90 16.99 -2.93
CA LYS A 88 8.68 17.44 -2.26
C LYS A 88 8.96 18.46 -1.15
N LEU A 89 10.05 18.30 -0.39
CA LEU A 89 10.46 19.26 0.64
C LEU A 89 10.96 20.57 0.02
N GLN A 90 11.78 20.49 -1.05
CA GLN A 90 12.26 21.66 -1.78
C GLN A 90 11.09 22.51 -2.27
N ASN A 91 10.08 21.90 -2.89
CA ASN A 91 8.89 22.59 -3.40
C ASN A 91 7.98 23.17 -2.30
N ARG A 92 8.21 22.84 -1.03
CA ARG A 92 7.45 23.36 0.12
C ARG A 92 8.14 24.51 0.83
N MET A 93 9.46 24.67 0.65
CA MET A 93 10.27 25.67 1.36
C MET A 93 10.44 26.97 0.55
N HIS A 94 9.94 27.02 -0.67
CA HIS A 94 9.79 28.22 -1.49
C HIS A 94 8.31 28.61 -1.53
#